data_AF-A0A5N6EDY3-F1
#
_entry.id   AF-A0A5N6EDY3-F1
#
_cell.length_a   1.000
_cell.length_b   1.000
_cell.length_c   1.000
_cell.angle_alpha   90.00
_cell.angle_beta   90.00
_cell.angle_gamma   90.00
#
_symmetry.space_group_name_H-M   'P 1'
#
loop_
_entity.id
_entity.type
_entity.pdbx_description
1 polymer ?
#
loop_
_entity_poly.entity_id
_entity_poly.type
_entity_poly.pdbx_seq_one_letter_code
_entity_poly.pdbx_strand_id
1 'polypeptide(L)'
;MSRWRLVTKLGDLNDQESALDYLEWQVPSGAYGTFRCRNVDHPDELAVAQIFMLIPYAGSDFAIHDERARQASDSVTPFGRDQINALTTLTENNCSSTPTLLAKREFKQDSTGPVPGSFMVYLLMQHLHGVQPNKVFWSLEPSERQQVREAFKEALTECIACGIWPILGKLHWDKILGKVFIHGFRLSRPPKETDYWMDTLWICWNLAEAPKGNNWPRNTRASP
;
A
#
# COMPACT_ATOMS: atom_id res chain seq x y z
N MET A 1 -24.15 8.80 7.73
CA MET A 1 -22.86 8.12 7.48
C MET A 1 -23.09 7.11 6.37
N SER A 2 -22.23 7.07 5.34
CA SER A 2 -22.33 6.06 4.28
C SER A 2 -21.96 4.68 4.82
N ARG A 3 -22.68 3.64 4.38
CA ARG A 3 -22.42 2.25 4.78
C ARG A 3 -21.85 1.48 3.59
N TRP A 4 -20.80 0.71 3.84
CA TRP A 4 -20.10 -0.05 2.81
C TRP A 4 -20.06 -1.53 3.19
N ARG A 5 -20.41 -2.39 2.24
CA ARG A 5 -20.34 -3.85 2.40
C ARG A 5 -19.06 -4.36 1.76
N LEU A 6 -18.28 -5.17 2.49
CA LEU A 6 -17.15 -5.91 1.91
C LEU A 6 -17.70 -6.99 0.96
N VAL A 7 -17.22 -7.03 -0.28
CA VAL A 7 -17.74 -7.93 -1.32
C VAL A 7 -16.72 -8.99 -1.73
N THR A 8 -15.44 -8.62 -1.85
CA THR A 8 -14.41 -9.52 -2.37
C THR A 8 -13.08 -9.21 -1.72
N LYS A 9 -12.36 -10.23 -1.24
CA LYS A 9 -10.96 -10.09 -0.80
C LYS A 9 -10.06 -9.92 -2.02
N LEU A 10 -9.31 -8.82 -2.05
CA LEU A 10 -8.35 -8.49 -3.11
C LEU A 10 -6.93 -8.96 -2.77
N GLY A 11 -6.63 -9.08 -1.48
CA GLY A 11 -5.36 -9.60 -0.99
C GLY A 11 -5.21 -9.38 0.50
N ASP A 12 -4.16 -9.96 1.05
CA ASP A 12 -3.74 -9.82 2.43
C ASP A 12 -2.23 -9.96 2.57
N LEU A 13 -1.71 -9.50 3.70
CA LEU A 13 -0.34 -9.69 4.14
C LEU A 13 -0.30 -9.65 5.66
N ASN A 14 0.79 -10.13 6.24
CA ASN A 14 1.09 -9.97 7.66
C ASN A 14 2.58 -9.64 7.84
N ASP A 15 2.88 -9.15 9.03
CA ASP A 15 4.19 -8.96 9.62
C ASP A 15 4.14 -9.57 11.02
N GLN A 16 3.94 -10.88 11.07
CA GLN A 16 3.93 -11.62 12.32
C GLN A 16 5.37 -11.85 12.80
N GLU A 17 5.69 -11.28 13.96
CA GLU A 17 6.98 -11.43 14.62
C GLU A 17 7.10 -12.80 15.28
N SER A 18 8.33 -13.27 15.45
CA SER A 18 8.58 -14.45 16.26
C SER A 18 8.40 -14.14 17.75
N ALA A 19 8.23 -15.18 18.58
CA ALA A 19 8.26 -15.01 20.03
C ALA A 19 9.57 -14.38 20.52
N LEU A 20 10.71 -14.72 19.89
CA LEU A 20 12.00 -14.16 20.25
C LEU A 20 12.05 -12.65 19.97
N ASP A 21 11.67 -12.24 18.76
CA ASP A 21 11.69 -10.83 18.36
C ASP A 21 10.71 -9.99 19.20
N TYR A 22 9.53 -10.54 19.49
CA TYR A 22 8.57 -9.87 20.37
C TYR A 22 9.13 -9.71 21.79
N LEU A 23 9.70 -10.77 22.38
CA LEU A 23 10.21 -10.70 23.76
C LEU A 23 11.41 -9.75 23.88
N GLU A 24 12.26 -9.68 22.86
CA GLU A 24 13.45 -8.83 22.85
C GLU A 24 13.11 -7.35 22.54
N TRP A 25 12.28 -7.10 21.52
CA TRP A 25 12.07 -5.75 20.97
C TRP A 25 10.68 -5.17 21.23
N GLN A 26 9.73 -5.97 21.71
CA GLN A 26 8.33 -5.60 21.94
C GLN A 26 7.67 -4.99 20.70
N VAL A 27 8.07 -5.46 19.51
CA VAL A 27 7.49 -5.03 18.23
C VAL A 27 6.13 -5.72 18.05
N PRO A 28 5.04 -4.97 17.83
CA PRO A 28 3.73 -5.57 17.63
C PRO A 28 3.67 -6.30 16.28
N SER A 29 2.97 -7.42 16.26
CA SER A 29 2.65 -8.14 15.03
C SER A 29 1.35 -7.62 14.40
N GLY A 30 1.25 -7.67 13.07
CA GLY A 30 0.10 -7.14 12.34
C GLY A 30 -0.39 -8.03 11.20
N ALA A 31 -1.66 -7.87 10.87
CA ALA A 31 -2.32 -8.42 9.70
C ALA A 31 -3.08 -7.33 8.94
N TYR A 32 -3.06 -7.44 7.62
CA TYR A 32 -3.66 -6.46 6.73
C TYR A 32 -4.50 -7.14 5.66
N GLY A 33 -5.76 -6.74 5.54
CA GLY A 33 -6.66 -7.24 4.52
C GLY A 33 -7.13 -6.12 3.60
N THR A 34 -7.11 -6.36 2.29
CA THR A 34 -7.63 -5.46 1.28
C THR A 34 -8.87 -6.06 0.63
N PHE A 35 -9.96 -5.30 0.57
CA PHE A 35 -11.27 -5.76 0.11
C PHE A 35 -11.90 -4.77 -0.84
N ARG A 36 -12.52 -5.26 -1.92
CA ARG A 36 -13.45 -4.47 -2.71
C ARG A 36 -14.76 -4.32 -1.94
N CYS A 37 -15.29 -3.10 -1.92
CA CYS A 37 -16.50 -2.72 -1.23
C CYS A 37 -17.52 -2.15 -2.19
N ARG A 38 -18.78 -2.21 -1.77
CA ARG A 38 -19.91 -1.59 -2.47
C ARG A 38 -20.75 -0.77 -1.48
N ASN A 39 -21.17 0.41 -1.89
CA ASN A 39 -22.04 1.25 -1.07
C ASN A 39 -23.40 0.55 -0.92
N VAL A 40 -23.91 0.49 0.31
CA VAL A 40 -25.19 -0.17 0.63
C VAL A 40 -26.36 0.62 0.06
N ASP A 41 -26.27 1.95 0.10
CA ASP A 41 -27.34 2.85 -0.31
C ASP A 41 -27.24 3.19 -1.81
N HIS A 42 -26.03 3.06 -2.40
CA HIS A 42 -25.76 3.28 -3.84
C HIS A 42 -24.93 2.13 -4.46
N PRO A 43 -25.55 1.00 -4.84
CA PRO A 43 -24.83 -0.22 -5.23
C PRO A 43 -23.86 -0.12 -6.42
N ASP A 44 -23.97 0.93 -7.23
CA ASP A 44 -23.04 1.19 -8.35
C ASP A 44 -21.74 1.86 -7.89
N GLU A 45 -21.72 2.44 -6.69
CA GLU A 45 -20.52 3.02 -6.11
C GLU A 45 -19.63 1.93 -5.51
N LEU A 46 -18.37 1.90 -5.99
CA LEU A 46 -17.34 0.99 -5.55
C LEU A 46 -16.26 1.73 -4.76
N ALA A 47 -15.71 1.04 -3.77
CA ALA A 47 -14.55 1.50 -3.00
C ALA A 47 -13.63 0.33 -2.68
N VAL A 48 -12.47 0.62 -2.13
CA VAL A 48 -11.56 -0.38 -1.55
C VAL A 48 -11.45 -0.11 -0.05
N ALA A 49 -11.68 -1.13 0.77
CA ALA A 49 -11.37 -1.09 2.19
C ALA A 49 -10.03 -1.77 2.44
N GLN A 50 -9.19 -1.14 3.24
CA GLN A 50 -8.02 -1.77 3.82
C GLN A 50 -8.12 -1.77 5.33
N ILE A 51 -7.96 -2.94 5.91
CA ILE A 51 -8.11 -3.21 7.33
C ILE A 51 -6.74 -3.56 7.88
N PHE A 52 -6.35 -2.90 8.97
CA PHE A 52 -5.11 -3.11 9.70
C PHE A 52 -5.47 -3.59 11.10
N MET A 53 -4.94 -4.72 11.53
CA MET A 53 -5.27 -5.34 12.82
C MET A 53 -3.99 -5.85 13.48
N LEU A 54 -3.82 -5.62 14.77
CA LEU A 54 -2.76 -6.30 15.53
C LEU A 54 -3.12 -7.76 15.75
N ILE A 55 -2.14 -8.63 15.54
CA ILE A 55 -2.25 -10.08 15.79
C ILE A 55 -1.20 -10.49 16.83
N PRO A 56 -1.35 -11.65 17.49
CA PRO A 56 -0.33 -12.16 18.39
C PRO A 56 0.97 -12.48 17.65
N TYR A 57 2.11 -12.42 18.35
CA TYR A 57 3.35 -13.00 17.82
C TYR A 57 3.19 -14.50 17.58
N ALA A 58 3.98 -15.04 16.66
CA ALA A 58 3.87 -16.43 16.23
C ALA A 58 4.02 -17.40 17.42
N GLY A 59 3.02 -18.27 17.60
CA GLY A 59 2.99 -19.26 18.68
C GLY A 59 2.18 -18.83 19.91
N SER A 60 1.66 -17.60 19.93
CA SER A 60 0.74 -17.13 20.97
C SER A 60 -0.70 -16.91 20.47
N ASP A 61 -1.00 -17.36 19.25
CA ASP A 61 -2.29 -17.22 18.57
C ASP A 61 -3.46 -17.78 19.41
N PHE A 62 -3.18 -18.86 20.15
CA PHE A 62 -4.14 -19.55 21.03
C PHE A 62 -3.79 -19.41 22.51
N ALA A 63 -2.90 -18.48 22.86
CA ALA A 63 -2.61 -18.19 24.26
C ALA A 63 -3.85 -17.68 24.99
N ILE A 64 -3.81 -17.79 26.34
CA ILE A 64 -4.89 -17.29 27.19
C ILE A 64 -5.12 -15.79 26.93
N HIS A 65 -6.35 -15.35 27.18
CA HIS A 65 -6.78 -13.96 26.95
C HIS A 65 -5.77 -12.94 27.45
N ASP A 66 -5.33 -13.06 28.69
CA ASP A 66 -4.44 -12.08 29.32
C ASP A 66 -3.06 -12.03 28.67
N GLU A 67 -2.57 -13.15 28.14
CA GLU A 67 -1.30 -13.19 27.43
C GLU A 67 -1.40 -12.48 26.08
N ARG A 68 -2.49 -12.71 25.33
CA ARG A 68 -2.72 -11.97 24.08
C ARG A 68 -2.98 -10.49 24.34
N ALA A 69 -3.73 -10.15 25.39
CA ALA A 69 -4.02 -8.76 25.75
C ALA A 69 -2.76 -7.96 26.15
N ARG A 70 -1.77 -8.60 26.76
CA ARG A 70 -0.48 -7.96 27.09
C ARG A 70 0.32 -7.53 25.85
N GLN A 71 0.02 -8.10 24.68
CA GLN A 71 0.65 -7.74 23.41
C GLN A 71 -0.01 -6.53 22.74
N ALA A 72 -1.04 -5.95 23.36
CA ALA A 72 -1.69 -4.76 22.83
C ALA A 72 -0.71 -3.58 22.80
N SER A 73 -0.58 -2.97 21.62
CA SER A 73 0.07 -1.69 21.42
C SER A 73 -0.97 -0.60 21.13
N ASP A 74 -0.61 0.64 21.48
CA ASP A 74 -1.38 1.83 21.12
C ASP A 74 -1.15 2.29 19.68
N SER A 75 -0.49 1.48 18.87
CA SER A 75 -0.31 1.75 17.45
C SER A 75 -0.26 0.48 16.62
N VAL A 76 -0.61 0.62 15.34
CA VAL A 76 -0.30 -0.39 14.32
C VAL A 76 1.21 -0.55 14.16
N THR A 77 1.63 -1.66 13.56
CA THR A 77 3.05 -1.91 13.27
C THR A 77 3.66 -0.79 12.42
N PRO A 78 5.00 -0.66 12.36
CA PRO A 78 5.66 0.32 11.51
C PRO A 78 5.19 0.30 10.06
N PHE A 79 5.00 -0.90 9.49
CA PHE A 79 4.56 -1.06 8.11
C PHE A 79 3.12 -0.60 7.89
N GLY A 80 2.22 -0.91 8.83
CA GLY A 80 0.85 -0.41 8.79
C GLY A 80 0.80 1.12 8.95
N ARG A 81 1.64 1.67 9.83
CA ARG A 81 1.74 3.10 10.10
C ARG A 81 2.21 3.87 8.88
N ASP A 82 3.27 3.42 8.22
CA ASP A 82 3.79 4.04 7.00
C ASP A 82 2.70 4.15 5.94
N GLN A 83 1.95 3.06 5.75
CA GLN A 83 0.90 3.04 4.74
C GLN A 83 -0.28 3.97 5.07
N ILE A 84 -0.72 4.00 6.33
CA ILE A 84 -1.79 4.91 6.78
C ILE A 84 -1.33 6.36 6.64
N ASN A 85 -0.10 6.67 7.08
CA ASN A 85 0.44 8.02 7.03
C ASN A 85 0.59 8.49 5.59
N ALA A 86 1.20 7.70 4.71
CA ALA A 86 1.38 8.07 3.32
C ALA A 86 0.07 8.36 2.60
N LEU A 87 -0.92 7.46 2.75
CA LEU A 87 -2.22 7.68 2.10
C LEU A 87 -2.94 8.92 2.63
N THR A 88 -2.84 9.17 3.94
CA THR A 88 -3.41 10.37 4.58
C THR A 88 -2.74 11.64 4.04
N THR A 89 -1.41 11.72 4.10
CA THR A 89 -0.62 12.85 3.62
C THR A 89 -0.83 13.13 2.14
N LEU A 90 -0.81 12.10 1.30
CA LEU A 90 -1.04 12.26 -0.14
C LEU A 90 -2.46 12.75 -0.43
N THR A 91 -3.46 12.29 0.32
CA THR A 91 -4.85 12.75 0.18
C THR A 91 -4.99 14.22 0.61
N GLU A 92 -4.44 14.59 1.77
CA GLU A 92 -4.48 15.96 2.28
C GLU A 92 -3.76 16.95 1.35
N ASN A 93 -2.68 16.49 0.71
CA ASN A 93 -1.93 17.26 -0.27
C ASN A 93 -2.50 17.17 -1.70
N ASN A 94 -3.70 16.61 -1.87
CA ASN A 94 -4.42 16.48 -3.14
C ASN A 94 -3.60 15.78 -4.25
N CYS A 95 -2.78 14.80 -3.89
CA CYS A 95 -2.05 13.98 -4.85
C CYS A 95 -3.06 13.21 -5.72
N SER A 96 -3.02 13.47 -7.02
CA SER A 96 -3.93 12.87 -7.98
C SER A 96 -3.48 11.48 -8.44
N SER A 97 -2.25 11.07 -8.12
CA SER A 97 -1.62 9.81 -8.55
C SER A 97 -1.63 8.71 -7.48
N THR A 98 -2.53 8.79 -6.50
CA THR A 98 -2.83 7.74 -5.52
C THR A 98 -4.35 7.59 -5.41
N PRO A 99 -4.90 6.43 -4.99
CA PRO A 99 -6.28 6.39 -4.52
C PRO A 99 -6.52 7.47 -3.45
N THR A 100 -7.62 8.21 -3.56
CA THR A 100 -8.03 9.15 -2.51
C THR A 100 -8.58 8.42 -1.29
N LEU A 101 -8.18 8.82 -0.09
CA LEU A 101 -8.80 8.36 1.16
C LEU A 101 -10.20 8.98 1.31
N LEU A 102 -11.23 8.14 1.35
CA LEU A 102 -12.63 8.55 1.48
C LEU A 102 -13.06 8.62 2.95
N ALA A 103 -12.58 7.69 3.77
CA ALA A 103 -12.84 7.68 5.21
C ALA A 103 -11.77 6.89 5.97
N LYS A 104 -11.53 7.28 7.22
CA LYS A 104 -10.69 6.57 8.19
C LYS A 104 -11.48 6.32 9.46
N ARG A 105 -11.37 5.11 10.01
CA ARG A 105 -11.91 4.75 11.31
C ARG A 105 -10.90 3.95 12.10
N GLU A 106 -10.77 4.27 13.38
CA GLU A 106 -9.90 3.59 14.32
C GLU A 106 -10.73 3.04 15.46
N PHE A 107 -10.41 1.83 15.90
CA PHE A 107 -11.12 1.12 16.95
C PHE A 107 -10.13 0.37 17.83
N LYS A 108 -10.59 -0.02 19.02
CA LYS A 108 -9.93 -1.00 19.87
C LYS A 108 -10.56 -2.37 19.63
N GLN A 109 -9.72 -3.41 19.54
CA GLN A 109 -10.18 -4.79 19.46
C GLN A 109 -10.89 -5.18 20.76
N ASP A 110 -12.04 -5.84 20.65
CA ASP A 110 -12.77 -6.35 21.81
C ASP A 110 -12.09 -7.59 22.40
N SER A 111 -12.70 -8.17 23.44
CA SER A 111 -12.17 -9.36 24.13
C SER A 111 -12.10 -10.62 23.26
N THR A 112 -12.79 -10.63 22.10
CA THR A 112 -12.77 -11.73 21.14
C THR A 112 -11.72 -11.54 20.04
N GLY A 113 -11.16 -10.33 19.91
CA GLY A 113 -10.12 -10.02 18.93
C GLY A 113 -8.83 -10.83 19.14
N PRO A 114 -8.00 -10.97 18.08
CA PRO A 114 -6.69 -11.62 18.18
C PRO A 114 -5.79 -11.05 19.26
N VAL A 115 -5.77 -9.73 19.43
CA VAL A 115 -5.04 -9.04 20.51
C VAL A 115 -6.02 -8.10 21.22
N PRO A 116 -6.71 -8.55 22.28
CA PRO A 116 -7.70 -7.74 22.97
C PRO A 116 -7.15 -6.39 23.44
N GLY A 117 -7.93 -5.31 23.27
CA GLY A 117 -7.53 -3.96 23.69
C GLY A 117 -6.49 -3.27 22.79
N SER A 118 -6.05 -3.92 21.72
CA SER A 118 -5.12 -3.34 20.74
C SER A 118 -5.84 -2.54 19.64
N PHE A 119 -5.07 -1.86 18.80
CA PHE A 119 -5.62 -1.05 17.70
C PHE A 119 -6.10 -1.87 16.49
N MET A 120 -7.12 -1.34 15.83
CA MET A 120 -7.59 -1.77 14.52
C MET A 120 -7.97 -0.54 13.70
N VAL A 121 -7.53 -0.47 12.45
CA VAL A 121 -7.77 0.68 11.55
C VAL A 121 -8.44 0.22 10.28
N TYR A 122 -9.48 0.94 9.87
CA TYR A 122 -10.18 0.77 8.61
C TYR A 122 -9.97 2.02 7.77
N LEU A 123 -9.39 1.84 6.59
CA LEU A 123 -9.32 2.85 5.56
C LEU A 123 -10.32 2.48 4.46
N LEU A 124 -11.13 3.43 4.04
CA LEU A 124 -11.93 3.35 2.84
C LEU A 124 -11.33 4.31 1.82
N MET A 125 -10.98 3.81 0.64
CA MET A 125 -10.33 4.58 -0.41
C MET A 125 -11.01 4.38 -1.76
N GLN A 126 -10.74 5.28 -2.69
CA GLN A 126 -11.20 5.22 -4.06
C GLN A 126 -10.91 3.85 -4.69
N HIS A 127 -11.91 3.31 -5.39
CA HIS A 127 -11.70 2.16 -6.26
C HIS A 127 -11.05 2.62 -7.57
N LEU A 128 -9.91 2.03 -7.93
CA LEU A 128 -9.23 2.34 -9.19
C LEU A 128 -9.67 1.41 -10.32
N HIS A 129 -9.87 1.96 -11.51
CA HIS A 129 -10.12 1.19 -12.73
C HIS A 129 -8.79 0.87 -13.42
N GLY A 130 -8.76 -0.21 -14.20
CA GLY A 130 -7.56 -0.64 -14.92
C GLY A 130 -6.88 -1.87 -14.33
N VAL A 131 -5.57 -2.01 -14.60
CA VAL A 131 -4.80 -3.24 -14.36
C VAL A 131 -3.51 -2.97 -13.62
N GLN A 132 -2.97 -3.95 -12.91
CA GLN A 132 -1.63 -3.84 -12.31
C GLN A 132 -0.55 -4.10 -13.37
N PRO A 133 0.27 -3.10 -13.75
CA PRO A 133 1.28 -3.25 -14.80
C PRO A 133 2.24 -4.41 -14.55
N ASN A 134 2.69 -4.65 -13.31
CA ASN A 134 3.66 -5.71 -13.03
C ASN A 134 3.23 -7.11 -13.50
N LYS A 135 1.93 -7.34 -13.73
CA LYS A 135 1.40 -8.61 -14.22
C LYS A 135 1.30 -8.71 -15.74
N VAL A 136 1.26 -7.58 -16.45
CA VAL A 136 0.92 -7.52 -17.88
C VAL A 136 1.83 -6.62 -18.71
N PHE A 137 2.71 -5.85 -18.08
CA PHE A 137 3.49 -4.76 -18.69
C PHE A 137 4.27 -5.24 -19.91
N TRP A 138 4.97 -6.36 -19.79
CA TRP A 138 5.79 -6.93 -20.86
C TRP A 138 4.97 -7.50 -22.04
N SER A 139 3.68 -7.77 -21.83
CA SER A 139 2.74 -8.16 -22.89
C SER A 139 2.01 -6.98 -23.54
N LEU A 140 2.18 -5.76 -23.04
CA LEU A 140 1.61 -4.57 -23.66
C LEU A 140 2.38 -4.19 -24.92
N GLU A 141 1.68 -3.58 -25.87
CA GLU A 141 2.28 -3.01 -27.08
C GLU A 141 3.40 -2.01 -26.72
N PRO A 142 4.48 -1.89 -27.53
CA PRO A 142 5.59 -0.99 -27.25
C PRO A 142 5.16 0.45 -26.94
N SER A 143 4.20 0.98 -27.70
CA SER A 143 3.67 2.33 -27.48
C SER A 143 2.93 2.47 -26.15
N GLU A 144 2.19 1.43 -25.72
CA GLU A 144 1.49 1.44 -24.45
C GLU A 144 2.45 1.28 -23.27
N ARG A 145 3.52 0.47 -23.41
CA ARG A 145 4.60 0.42 -22.41
C ARG A 145 5.25 1.78 -22.19
N GLN A 146 5.43 2.55 -23.27
CA GLN A 146 5.99 3.90 -23.18
C GLN A 146 5.05 4.85 -22.44
N GLN A 147 3.74 4.80 -22.72
CA GLN A 147 2.74 5.59 -21.98
C GLN A 147 2.74 5.25 -20.48
N VAL A 148 2.80 3.97 -20.12
CA VAL A 148 2.88 3.54 -18.71
C VAL A 148 4.14 4.11 -18.03
N ARG A 149 5.28 4.12 -18.72
CA ARG A 149 6.54 4.67 -18.17
C ARG A 149 6.48 6.16 -17.93
N GLU A 150 5.89 6.91 -18.86
CA GLU A 150 5.71 8.36 -18.76
C GLU A 150 4.75 8.70 -17.62
N ALA A 151 3.58 8.05 -17.61
CA ALA A 151 2.59 8.24 -16.55
C ALA A 151 3.12 7.81 -15.17
N PHE A 152 3.95 6.76 -15.09
CA PHE A 152 4.61 6.37 -13.83
C PHE A 152 5.60 7.45 -13.36
N LYS A 153 6.38 8.04 -14.26
CA LYS A 153 7.30 9.13 -13.93
C LYS A 153 6.56 10.32 -13.34
N GLU A 154 5.47 10.73 -13.99
CA GLU A 154 4.61 11.81 -13.50
C GLU A 154 4.03 11.48 -12.12
N ALA A 155 3.47 10.27 -11.96
CA ALA A 155 2.88 9.81 -10.72
C ALA A 155 3.88 9.81 -9.55
N LEU A 156 5.10 9.31 -9.79
CA LEU A 156 6.14 9.26 -8.77
C LEU A 156 6.59 10.66 -8.38
N THR A 157 6.85 11.53 -9.36
CA THR A 157 7.23 12.93 -9.11
C THR A 157 6.14 13.67 -8.33
N GLU A 158 4.86 13.44 -8.63
CA GLU A 158 3.75 14.03 -7.87
C GLU A 158 3.70 13.51 -6.43
N CYS A 159 3.85 12.20 -6.19
CA CYS A 159 3.90 11.67 -4.82
C CYS A 159 5.01 12.32 -3.98
N ILE A 160 6.18 12.53 -4.58
CA ILE A 160 7.33 13.20 -3.94
C ILE A 160 6.98 14.64 -3.60
N ALA A 161 6.43 15.38 -4.56
CA ALA A 161 6.00 16.76 -4.34
C ALA A 161 4.91 16.87 -3.26
N CYS A 162 4.05 15.84 -3.16
CA CYS A 162 3.03 15.71 -2.12
C CYS A 162 3.58 15.13 -0.80
N GLY A 163 4.91 15.03 -0.64
CA GLY A 163 5.55 14.75 0.64
C GLY A 163 5.75 13.27 0.95
N ILE A 164 5.62 12.36 -0.01
CA ILE A 164 5.86 10.93 0.16
C ILE A 164 6.82 10.38 -0.88
N TRP A 165 7.89 9.74 -0.42
CA TRP A 165 8.73 8.86 -1.22
C TRP A 165 8.27 7.40 -1.07
N PRO A 166 7.65 6.80 -2.09
CA PRO A 166 7.27 5.39 -2.04
C PRO A 166 8.51 4.51 -2.30
N ILE A 167 8.97 3.78 -1.27
CA ILE A 167 10.07 2.81 -1.40
C ILE A 167 9.57 1.53 -2.04
N LEU A 168 8.52 0.95 -1.45
CA LEU A 168 7.77 -0.15 -2.03
C LEU A 168 6.37 0.36 -2.38
N GLY A 169 5.87 -0.10 -3.51
CA GLY A 169 4.52 0.20 -3.93
C GLY A 169 4.04 -0.73 -5.03
N LYS A 170 2.77 -0.57 -5.35
CA LYS A 170 2.08 -1.24 -6.43
C LYS A 170 1.60 -0.16 -7.38
N LEU A 171 1.67 -0.49 -8.67
CA LEU A 171 1.18 0.36 -9.74
C LEU A 171 -0.18 -0.14 -10.18
N HIS A 172 -1.02 0.80 -10.57
CA HIS A 172 -2.28 0.54 -11.23
C HIS A 172 -2.38 1.45 -12.47
N TRP A 173 -2.53 0.86 -13.65
CA TRP A 173 -2.60 1.55 -14.93
C TRP A 173 -4.03 1.64 -15.40
N ASP A 174 -4.52 2.87 -15.54
CA ASP A 174 -5.80 3.19 -16.17
C ASP A 174 -5.54 3.72 -17.59
N LYS A 175 -5.75 2.85 -18.57
CA LYS A 175 -5.57 3.16 -19.99
C LYS A 175 -6.52 4.25 -20.49
N ILE A 176 -7.74 4.33 -19.94
CA ILE A 176 -8.74 5.31 -20.38
C ILE A 176 -8.31 6.71 -19.94
N LEU A 177 -7.82 6.81 -18.70
CA LEU A 177 -7.28 8.06 -18.17
C LEU A 177 -5.86 8.37 -18.64
N GLY A 178 -5.16 7.38 -19.20
CA GLY A 178 -3.74 7.49 -19.51
C GLY A 178 -2.89 7.71 -18.26
N LYS A 179 -3.31 7.16 -17.10
CA LYS A 179 -2.74 7.48 -15.79
C LYS A 179 -2.27 6.26 -15.02
N VAL A 180 -1.14 6.40 -14.34
CA VAL A 180 -0.67 5.45 -13.33
C VAL A 180 -1.00 5.98 -11.94
N PHE A 181 -1.53 5.10 -11.10
CA PHE A 181 -1.69 5.35 -9.68
C PHE A 181 -0.69 4.49 -8.91
N ILE A 182 -0.06 5.08 -7.90
CA ILE A 182 0.81 4.41 -6.94
C ILE A 182 0.00 4.15 -5.68
N HIS A 183 0.09 2.93 -5.15
CA HIS A 183 -0.55 2.56 -3.89
C HIS A 183 0.27 1.49 -3.15
N GLY A 184 -0.15 1.11 -1.94
CA GLY A 184 0.57 0.09 -1.15
C GLY A 184 1.90 0.61 -0.58
N PHE A 185 1.83 1.71 0.17
CA PHE A 185 2.95 2.49 0.70
C PHE A 185 3.66 1.86 1.91
N ARG A 186 3.88 0.54 1.90
CA ARG A 186 4.71 -0.10 2.93
C ARG A 186 6.14 0.44 2.80
N LEU A 187 6.79 0.78 3.92
CA LEU A 187 8.13 1.39 3.94
C LEU A 187 8.21 2.77 3.26
N SER A 188 7.10 3.44 3.00
CA SER A 188 7.16 4.83 2.53
C SER A 188 7.68 5.75 3.62
N ARG A 189 8.26 6.88 3.22
CA ARG A 189 8.78 7.89 4.14
C ARG A 189 8.67 9.29 3.54
N PRO A 190 8.86 10.34 4.34
CA PRO A 190 9.11 11.68 3.80
C PRO A 190 10.30 11.68 2.82
N PRO A 191 10.21 12.43 1.71
CA PRO A 191 11.31 12.64 0.78
C PRO A 191 12.53 13.28 1.44
N LYS A 192 13.71 12.94 0.93
CA LYS A 192 15.00 13.56 1.21
C LYS A 192 15.45 14.36 -0.01
N GLU A 193 16.44 15.23 0.13
CA GLU A 193 17.00 16.02 -0.98
C GLU A 193 17.53 15.16 -2.14
N THR A 194 17.92 13.92 -1.85
CA THR A 194 18.42 12.94 -2.82
C THR A 194 17.30 12.17 -3.53
N ASP A 195 16.04 12.38 -3.15
CA ASP A 195 14.89 11.68 -3.67
C ASP A 195 14.27 12.46 -4.83
N TYR A 196 14.73 12.16 -6.03
CA TYR A 196 14.24 12.75 -7.26
C TYR A 196 14.12 11.67 -8.34
N TRP A 197 13.51 12.02 -9.46
CA TRP A 197 13.37 11.09 -10.58
C TRP A 197 14.74 10.62 -11.10
N MET A 198 14.91 9.31 -11.21
CA MET A 198 16.05 8.67 -11.88
C MET A 198 15.53 7.57 -12.80
N ASP A 199 16.11 7.45 -14.00
CA ASP A 199 15.69 6.43 -14.98
C ASP A 199 15.88 4.99 -14.46
N THR A 200 16.78 4.78 -13.49
CA THR A 200 16.94 3.49 -12.79
C THR A 200 15.66 3.07 -12.06
N LEU A 201 14.75 3.99 -11.74
CA LEU A 201 13.48 3.68 -11.11
C LEU A 201 12.56 2.88 -12.03
N TRP A 202 12.69 2.99 -13.36
CA TRP A 202 11.98 2.07 -14.25
C TRP A 202 12.40 0.61 -14.00
N ILE A 203 13.68 0.37 -13.71
CA ILE A 203 14.18 -0.98 -13.40
C ILE A 203 13.65 -1.42 -12.03
N CYS A 204 13.76 -0.57 -11.01
CA CYS A 204 13.30 -0.88 -9.65
C CYS A 204 11.80 -1.22 -9.59
N TRP A 205 11.00 -0.66 -10.50
CA TRP A 205 9.56 -0.89 -10.59
C TRP A 205 9.16 -1.88 -11.69
N ASN A 206 10.11 -2.64 -12.25
CA ASN A 206 9.88 -3.66 -13.27
C ASN A 206 9.23 -3.14 -14.57
N LEU A 207 9.54 -1.89 -14.93
CA LEU A 207 9.12 -1.23 -16.17
C LEU A 207 10.26 -1.16 -17.22
N ALA A 208 11.46 -1.62 -16.87
CA ALA A 208 12.60 -1.75 -17.76
C ALA A 208 13.46 -2.96 -17.36
N GLU A 209 14.13 -3.57 -18.34
CA GLU A 209 15.14 -4.60 -18.06
C GLU A 209 16.42 -3.93 -17.57
N ALA A 210 17.08 -4.53 -16.59
CA ALA A 210 18.41 -4.10 -16.21
C ALA A 210 19.39 -4.37 -17.37
N PRO A 211 20.31 -3.44 -17.69
CA PRO A 211 21.37 -3.71 -18.66
C PRO A 211 22.16 -4.96 -18.26
N LYS A 212 22.51 -5.80 -19.23
CA LYS A 212 23.43 -6.92 -19.01
C LYS A 212 24.85 -6.35 -18.78
N GLY A 213 25.38 -6.49 -17.56
CA GLY A 213 26.72 -6.03 -17.17
C GLY A 213 26.76 -4.63 -16.54
N ASN A 214 27.96 -4.06 -16.34
CA ASN A 214 28.18 -2.81 -15.59
C ASN A 214 27.79 -1.51 -16.33
N ASN A 215 27.03 -1.57 -17.43
CA ASN A 215 26.73 -0.42 -18.31
C ASN A 215 25.39 0.27 -17.97
N TRP A 216 25.25 0.68 -16.71
CA TRP A 216 24.06 1.38 -16.18
C TRP A 216 23.63 2.67 -16.92
N PRO A 217 24.52 3.54 -17.45
CA PRO A 217 24.09 4.82 -18.03
C PRO A 217 23.71 4.77 -19.52
N ARG A 218 23.82 3.64 -20.23
CA ARG A 218 23.59 3.59 -21.70
C ARG A 218 22.27 2.96 -22.14
N ASN A 219 21.60 2.19 -21.28
CA ASN A 219 20.37 1.46 -21.63
C ASN A 219 19.07 2.05 -21.07
N THR A 220 19.07 3.31 -20.61
CA THR A 220 17.83 4.01 -20.21
C THR A 220 17.12 4.69 -21.37
N ARG A 221 17.65 4.58 -22.60
CA ARG A 221 16.90 4.98 -23.80
C ARG A 221 15.86 3.92 -24.10
N ALA A 222 14.61 4.37 -24.26
CA ALA A 222 13.51 3.58 -24.77
C ALA A 222 14.01 2.69 -25.90
N SER A 223 14.04 1.37 -25.67
CA SER A 223 14.30 0.43 -26.75
C SER A 223 13.12 0.56 -27.72
N PRO A 224 13.39 0.69 -29.04
CA PRO A 224 12.35 0.86 -30.05
C PRO A 224 11.31 -0.27 -30.00
#